data_AF-A0A4Y2TVB6-F1
#
_entry.id   AF-A0A4Y2TVB6-F1
#
_cell.length_a   1.000
_cell.length_b   1.000
_cell.length_c   1.000
_cell.angle_alpha   90.00
_cell.angle_beta   90.00
_cell.angle_gamma   90.00
#
_symmetry.space_group_name_H-M   'P 1'
#
loop_
_entity.id
_entity.type
_entity.pdbx_description
1 polymer ?
#
loop_
_entity_poly.entity_id
_entity_poly.type
_entity_poly.pdbx_seq_one_letter_code
_entity_poly.pdbx_strand_id
1 'polypeptide(L)'
;MLDSVFSQFSALGQSLNAQKSHSFHFHGAPPPGTRPTNFRINSTSLHPIVGGDFHKFLGKTVSLNICPDYKSFKDLSQLAADVLGSSLAPWMPCRALYIHLFNSP
;
A
#
# COMPACT_ATOMS: atom_id res chain seq x y z
N MET A 1 -19.31 9.24 -6.06
CA MET A 1 -18.81 9.45 -4.67
C MET A 1 -17.58 10.35 -4.65
N LEU A 2 -16.48 10.02 -5.34
CA LEU A 2 -15.28 10.88 -5.39
C LEU A 2 -15.51 12.26 -6.04
N ASP A 3 -16.29 12.34 -7.12
CA ASP A 3 -16.61 13.63 -7.75
C ASP A 3 -17.47 14.54 -6.88
N SER A 4 -18.27 13.95 -5.98
CA SER A 4 -19.03 14.71 -4.98
C SER A 4 -18.10 15.35 -3.94
N VAL A 5 -17.07 14.62 -3.49
CA VAL A 5 -16.03 15.18 -2.60
C VAL A 5 -15.28 16.30 -3.33
N PHE A 6 -14.94 16.11 -4.60
CA PHE A 6 -14.31 17.17 -5.41
C PHE A 6 -15.16 18.44 -5.50
N SER A 7 -16.47 18.30 -5.74
CA SER A 7 -17.42 19.41 -5.74
C SER A 7 -17.50 20.12 -4.39
N GLN A 8 -17.51 19.38 -3.28
CA GLN A 8 -17.55 19.95 -1.92
C GLN A 8 -16.28 20.73 -1.58
N PHE A 9 -15.10 20.19 -1.92
CA PHE A 9 -13.84 20.92 -1.73
C PHE A 9 -13.79 22.18 -2.59
N SER A 10 -14.28 22.11 -3.83
CA SER A 10 -14.37 23.28 -4.72
C SER A 10 -15.29 24.36 -4.15
N ALA A 11 -16.41 23.97 -3.54
CA ALA A 11 -17.33 24.90 -2.87
C ALA A 11 -16.70 25.61 -1.65
N LEU A 12 -15.69 24.99 -1.03
CA LEU A 12 -14.88 25.57 0.04
C LEU A 12 -13.68 26.39 -0.48
N GLY A 13 -13.54 26.57 -1.80
CA GLY A 13 -12.41 27.25 -2.42
C GLY A 13 -11.11 26.45 -2.40
N GLN A 14 -11.18 25.14 -2.15
CA GLN A 14 -10.02 24.24 -2.12
C GLN A 14 -9.98 23.34 -3.35
N SER A 15 -8.76 22.95 -3.76
CA SER A 15 -8.54 22.05 -4.88
C SER A 15 -7.87 20.76 -4.41
N LEU A 16 -8.38 19.62 -4.86
CA LEU A 16 -7.77 18.31 -4.63
C LEU A 16 -6.63 18.08 -5.62
N ASN A 17 -5.44 17.80 -5.09
CA ASN A 17 -4.28 17.46 -5.90
C ASN A 17 -4.26 15.94 -6.20
N ALA A 18 -4.61 15.58 -7.43
CA ALA A 18 -4.62 14.19 -7.87
C ALA A 18 -3.21 13.53 -7.85
N GLN A 19 -2.13 14.30 -8.05
CA GLN A 19 -0.75 13.78 -8.01
C GLN A 19 -0.30 13.37 -6.61
N LYS A 20 -0.91 13.94 -5.57
CA LYS A 20 -0.66 13.57 -4.16
C LYS A 20 -1.68 12.57 -3.63
N SER A 21 -2.66 12.21 -4.45
CA SER A 21 -3.78 11.36 -4.07
C SER A 21 -3.55 9.95 -4.60
N HIS A 22 -3.63 8.97 -3.71
CA HIS A 22 -3.44 7.57 -4.04
C HIS A 22 -4.73 6.79 -3.82
N SER A 23 -4.89 5.70 -4.58
CA SER A 23 -6.02 4.79 -4.41
C SER A 23 -5.53 3.40 -4.03
N PHE A 24 -6.26 2.74 -3.14
CA PHE A 24 -5.92 1.42 -2.62
C PHE A 24 -7.16 0.55 -2.66
N HIS A 25 -7.19 -0.41 -3.59
CA HIS A 25 -8.26 -1.41 -3.66
C HIS A 25 -7.78 -2.70 -3.00
N PHE A 26 -8.31 -2.98 -1.81
CA PHE A 26 -8.06 -4.21 -1.08
C PHE A 26 -9.25 -5.16 -1.22
N HIS A 27 -8.98 -6.38 -1.67
CA HIS A 27 -9.97 -7.45 -1.68
C HIS A 27 -9.60 -8.50 -0.62
N GLY A 28 -10.49 -8.71 0.34
CA GLY A 28 -10.29 -9.69 1.42
C GLY A 28 -10.63 -11.13 1.04
N ALA A 29 -11.32 -11.35 -0.09
CA ALA A 29 -11.67 -12.70 -0.54
C ALA A 29 -10.55 -13.32 -1.42
N PRO A 30 -10.40 -14.66 -1.40
CA PRO A 30 -9.35 -15.35 -2.14
C PRO A 30 -9.42 -15.14 -3.66
N PRO A 31 -8.28 -14.92 -4.34
CA PRO A 31 -6.96 -14.66 -3.78
C PRO A 31 -6.86 -13.22 -3.25
N PRO A 32 -6.50 -13.01 -1.97
CA PRO A 32 -6.48 -11.68 -1.41
C PRO A 32 -5.26 -10.91 -1.91
N GLY A 33 -5.42 -9.59 -1.99
CA GLY A 33 -4.35 -8.69 -2.42
C GLY A 33 -4.86 -7.39 -3.01
N THR A 34 -3.92 -6.56 -3.41
CA THR A 34 -4.18 -5.32 -4.13
C THR A 34 -4.56 -5.59 -5.59
N ARG A 35 -5.40 -4.73 -6.15
CA ARG A 35 -5.76 -4.72 -7.58
C ARG A 35 -5.44 -3.35 -8.18
N PRO A 36 -4.84 -3.27 -9.38
CA PRO A 36 -4.62 -2.01 -10.08
C PRO A 36 -5.96 -1.47 -10.59
N THR A 37 -6.69 -0.84 -9.68
CA THR A 37 -8.05 -0.35 -9.96
C THR A 37 -7.95 1.15 -10.15
N ASN A 38 -8.34 1.61 -11.33
CA ASN A 38 -8.23 3.02 -11.67
C ASN A 38 -9.43 3.77 -11.08
N PHE A 39 -9.19 4.50 -9.99
CA PHE A 39 -10.13 5.49 -9.47
C PHE A 39 -9.87 6.84 -10.13
N ARG A 40 -10.94 7.58 -10.42
CA ARG A 40 -10.86 8.91 -11.03
C ARG A 40 -11.51 9.96 -10.14
N ILE A 41 -10.93 11.16 -10.14
CA ILE A 41 -11.50 12.37 -9.55
C ILE A 41 -11.55 13.43 -10.66
N ASN A 42 -12.74 13.91 -11.01
CA ASN A 42 -12.95 14.92 -12.04
C ASN A 42 -12.16 14.61 -13.34
N SER A 43 -12.35 13.40 -13.87
CA SER A 43 -11.66 12.84 -15.05
C SER A 43 -10.14 12.59 -14.91
N THR A 44 -9.53 12.95 -13.79
CA THR A 44 -8.10 12.68 -13.52
C THR A 44 -7.94 11.32 -12.83
N SER A 45 -7.08 10.45 -13.35
CA SER A 45 -6.79 9.15 -12.72
C SER A 45 -5.91 9.33 -11.49
N LEU A 46 -6.31 8.70 -10.38
CA LEU A 46 -5.47 8.57 -9.20
C LEU A 46 -4.40 7.51 -9.44
N HIS A 47 -3.26 7.66 -8.77
CA HIS A 47 -2.21 6.65 -8.79
C HIS A 47 -2.64 5.43 -7.93
N PRO A 48 -2.81 4.24 -8.50
CA PRO A 48 -3.16 3.05 -7.73
C PRO A 48 -1.92 2.49 -7.02
N ILE A 49 -2.05 2.17 -5.73
CA ILE A 49 -1.03 1.45 -4.98
C ILE A 49 -1.15 -0.03 -5.34
N VAL A 50 -0.13 -0.59 -5.99
CA VAL A 50 -0.07 -2.01 -6.36
C VAL A 50 0.83 -2.81 -5.40
N GLY A 51 0.88 -4.13 -5.55
CA GLY A 51 1.72 -4.99 -4.72
C GLY A 51 3.21 -4.65 -4.92
N GLY A 52 3.87 -4.16 -3.87
CA GLY A 52 5.25 -3.68 -3.90
C GLY A 52 5.37 -2.17 -3.68
N ASP A 53 4.32 -1.41 -4.00
CA ASP A 53 4.29 0.03 -3.77
C ASP A 53 3.80 0.35 -2.36
N PHE A 54 4.26 1.48 -1.81
CA PHE A 54 3.80 2.00 -0.53
C PHE A 54 3.56 3.50 -0.59
N HIS A 55 2.58 3.96 0.19
CA HIS A 55 2.34 5.37 0.46
C HIS A 55 2.39 5.61 1.97
N LYS A 56 2.86 6.78 2.43
CA LYS A 56 2.84 7.12 3.86
C LYS A 56 1.66 8.03 4.17
N PHE A 57 0.75 7.56 5.00
CA PHE A 57 -0.32 8.38 5.58
C PHE A 57 0.04 8.71 7.03
N LEU A 58 0.14 10.01 7.35
CA LEU A 58 0.54 10.50 8.69
C LEU A 58 1.85 9.87 9.20
N GLY A 59 2.79 9.61 8.29
CA GLY A 59 4.08 8.97 8.62
C GLY A 59 4.02 7.44 8.78
N LYS A 60 2.85 6.82 8.70
CA LYS A 60 2.67 5.36 8.70
C LYS A 60 2.48 4.84 7.27
N THR A 61 3.14 3.75 6.92
CA THR A 61 2.99 3.13 5.59
C THR A 61 1.62 2.48 5.45
N VAL A 62 0.89 2.91 4.42
CA VAL A 62 -0.40 2.36 3.96
C VAL A 62 -0.14 1.50 2.74
N SER A 63 0.50 0.36 2.99
CA SER A 63 0.72 -0.81 2.13
C SER A 63 1.68 -1.75 2.88
N LEU A 64 1.94 -2.93 2.33
CA LEU A 64 3.10 -3.74 2.74
C LEU A 64 4.38 -2.92 2.46
N ASN A 65 5.03 -2.45 3.52
CA ASN A 65 6.36 -1.85 3.42
C ASN A 65 7.40 -2.98 3.38
N ILE A 66 7.89 -3.29 2.19
CA ILE A 66 8.85 -4.38 1.95
C ILE A 66 10.28 -3.97 2.37
N CYS A 67 10.56 -2.68 2.59
CA CYS A 67 11.90 -2.18 2.93
C CYS A 67 11.87 -1.07 4.02
N PRO A 68 11.94 -1.41 5.31
CA PRO A 68 12.83 -0.69 6.22
C PRO A 68 14.27 -0.76 5.68
N ASP A 69 15.04 0.33 5.74
CA ASP A 69 16.48 0.30 5.49
C ASP A 69 17.15 -0.68 6.47
N TYR A 70 17.37 -1.93 6.06
CA TYR A 70 18.10 -2.91 6.85
C TYR A 70 19.58 -2.59 6.75
N LYS A 71 20.15 -2.04 7.82
CA LYS A 71 21.59 -1.73 7.87
C LYS A 71 22.40 -2.97 8.27
N SER A 72 21.74 -4.04 8.73
CA SER A 72 22.37 -5.26 9.25
C SER A 72 21.54 -6.52 9.02
N PHE A 73 22.22 -7.67 8.88
CA PHE A 73 21.61 -9.02 8.87
C PHE A 73 20.70 -9.26 10.08
N LYS A 74 21.01 -8.64 11.22
CA LYS A 74 20.21 -8.72 12.44
C LYS A 74 18.80 -8.16 12.22
N ASP A 75 18.68 -7.07 11.46
CA ASP A 75 17.40 -6.41 11.20
C ASP A 75 16.50 -7.29 10.31
N LEU A 76 17.11 -8.03 9.38
CA LEU A 76 16.44 -9.01 8.53
C LEU A 76 15.96 -10.21 9.36
N SER A 77 16.80 -10.72 10.27
CA SER A 77 16.41 -11.83 11.16
C SER A 77 15.27 -11.46 12.10
N GLN A 78 15.23 -10.21 12.58
CA GLN A 78 14.16 -9.71 13.43
C GLN A 78 12.86 -9.57 12.63
N LEU A 79 12.92 -9.03 11.41
CA LEU A 79 11.76 -8.97 10.53
C LEU A 79 11.19 -10.37 10.24
N ALA A 80 12.06 -11.34 9.92
CA ALA A 80 11.62 -12.71 9.66
C ALA A 80 10.90 -13.29 10.88
N ALA A 81 11.41 -13.05 12.10
CA ALA A 81 10.76 -13.45 13.34
C ALA A 81 9.41 -12.75 13.53
N ASP A 82 9.31 -11.45 13.26
CA ASP A 82 8.07 -10.68 13.41
C ASP A 82 7.01 -11.11 12.38
N VAL A 83 7.42 -11.41 11.14
CA VAL A 83 6.54 -11.92 10.07
C VAL A 83 6.04 -13.32 10.42
N LEU A 84 6.90 -14.20 10.93
CA LEU A 84 6.52 -15.54 11.37
C LEU A 84 5.64 -15.53 12.63
N GLY A 85 5.83 -14.55 13.52
CA GLY A 85 5.03 -14.36 14.73
C GLY A 85 3.73 -13.57 14.52
N SER A 86 3.52 -13.01 13.33
CA SER A 86 2.32 -12.24 13.03
C SER A 86 1.09 -13.14 12.87
N SER A 87 -0.09 -12.62 13.18
CA SER A 87 -1.38 -13.32 12.99
C SER A 87 -1.84 -13.33 11.51
N LEU A 88 -0.88 -13.39 10.58
CA LEU A 88 -1.16 -13.49 9.15
C LEU A 88 -1.65 -14.90 8.80
N ALA A 89 -2.44 -15.01 7.71
CA ALA A 89 -2.88 -16.31 7.24
C ALA A 89 -1.67 -17.19 6.89
N PRO A 90 -1.69 -18.53 7.11
CA PRO A 90 -0.49 -19.37 7.11
C PRO A 90 0.42 -19.28 5.87
N TRP A 91 -0.13 -18.97 4.70
CA TRP A 91 0.61 -18.84 3.44
C TRP A 91 1.23 -17.45 3.24
N MET A 92 0.76 -16.43 3.96
CA MET A 92 1.20 -15.04 3.84
C MET A 92 2.61 -14.80 4.41
N PRO A 93 3.03 -15.40 5.55
CA PRO A 93 4.41 -15.34 6.01
C PRO A 93 5.40 -15.92 4.99
N CYS A 94 5.10 -17.09 4.41
CA CYS A 94 5.94 -17.69 3.38
C CYS A 94 6.05 -16.80 2.13
N ARG A 95 4.93 -16.20 1.71
CA ARG A 95 4.93 -15.27 0.57
C ARG A 95 5.69 -13.98 0.86
N ALA A 96 5.54 -13.43 2.06
CA ALA A 96 6.28 -12.24 2.49
C ALA A 96 7.79 -12.51 2.50
N LEU A 97 8.23 -13.64 3.06
CA LEU A 97 9.64 -14.05 3.05
C LEU A 97 10.19 -14.31 1.65
N TYR A 98 9.41 -14.97 0.78
CA TYR A 98 9.81 -15.24 -0.61
C TYR A 98 10.02 -13.95 -1.40
N ILE A 99 9.09 -13.00 -1.30
CA ILE A 99 9.23 -11.70 -1.96
C ILE A 99 10.45 -10.96 -1.39
N HIS A 100 10.67 -11.05 -0.07
CA HIS A 100 11.76 -10.34 0.59
C HIS A 100 13.16 -10.86 0.20
N LEU A 101 13.34 -12.18 0.17
CA LEU A 101 14.63 -12.82 -0.12
C LEU A 101 14.98 -12.86 -1.61
N PHE A 102 13.98 -12.87 -2.50
CA PHE A 102 14.21 -13.12 -3.93
C PHE A 102 13.84 -11.94 -4.85
N ASN A 103 13.27 -10.84 -4.34
CA ASN A 103 13.00 -9.62 -5.10
C ASN A 103 13.64 -8.35 -4.52
N SER A 104 14.63 -8.47 -3.62
CA SER A 104 15.50 -7.33 -3.30
C SER A 104 16.46 -7.07 -4.48
N PRO A 105 16.66 -5.82 -4.92
CA PRO A 105 17.63 -5.48 -5.96
C PRO A 105 19.08 -5.78 -5.57
#